data_AF-A0A2W6NPC0-F1
#
_entry.id   AF-A0A2W6NPC0-F1
#
_cell.length_a   1.000
_cell.length_b   1.000
_cell.length_c   1.000
_cell.angle_alpha   90.00
_cell.angle_beta   90.00
_cell.angle_gamma   90.00
#
_symmetry.space_group_name_H-M   'P 1'
#
loop_
_entity.id
_entity.type
_entity.pdbx_description
1 polymer ?
#
loop_
_entity_poly.entity_id
_entity_poly.type
_entity_poly.pdbx_seq_one_letter_code
_entity_poly.pdbx_strand_id
1 'polypeptide(L)'
;MSMNIHWPKGTKVRFCNRGGWDGEYEQAAQILKHGEVYVVRRINVYQSSSEVFLEGFKEGFNSVLFEDVYEVEHRIDYGRIRELTNVPFTEFIKQHLKPTVIWRNAEHCFISIDDFQCDPFDPEVEEIDDPVVVVDVKFSGVLYTFWYNTGTYRYDYSMLGENVVNRYLAITKGHRPYLPGIYTYSPSEEES
;
A
#
# COMPACT_ATOMS: atom_id res chain seq x y z
N MET A 1 -16.45 6.40 -10.64
CA MET A 1 -15.58 5.37 -10.04
C MET A 1 -15.55 4.20 -11.02
N SER A 2 -14.37 3.79 -11.48
CA SER A 2 -14.17 2.64 -12.36
C SER A 2 -13.57 1.48 -11.57
N MET A 3 -13.99 0.26 -11.90
CA MET A 3 -13.42 -0.96 -11.32
C MET A 3 -11.97 -1.14 -11.81
N ASN A 4 -11.07 -1.55 -10.93
CA ASN A 4 -9.69 -1.86 -11.33
C ASN A 4 -9.63 -3.27 -11.95
N ILE A 5 -9.43 -3.33 -13.27
CA ILE A 5 -9.38 -4.59 -14.04
C ILE A 5 -8.00 -5.28 -14.00
N HIS A 6 -7.03 -4.70 -13.29
CA HIS A 6 -5.66 -5.21 -13.21
C HIS A 6 -5.36 -5.85 -11.84
N TRP A 7 -6.38 -6.21 -11.05
CA TRP A 7 -6.13 -6.88 -9.77
C TRP A 7 -5.40 -8.21 -9.96
N PRO A 8 -4.26 -8.41 -9.29
CA PRO A 8 -3.61 -9.71 -9.29
C PRO A 8 -4.48 -10.75 -8.58
N LYS A 9 -4.27 -12.02 -8.93
CA LYS A 9 -4.83 -13.15 -8.17
C LYS A 9 -4.43 -13.04 -6.69
N GLY A 10 -5.39 -13.28 -5.80
CA GLY A 10 -5.23 -13.16 -4.35
C GLY A 10 -5.68 -11.82 -3.78
N THR A 11 -6.00 -10.82 -4.62
CA THR A 11 -6.48 -9.51 -4.14
C THR A 11 -7.79 -9.66 -3.38
N LYS A 12 -7.89 -9.05 -2.19
CA LYS A 12 -9.15 -8.95 -1.46
C LYS A 12 -9.97 -7.77 -1.94
N VAL A 13 -11.23 -8.03 -2.27
CA VAL A 13 -12.16 -7.04 -2.80
C VAL A 13 -13.50 -7.09 -2.07
N ARG A 14 -14.16 -5.95 -1.94
CA ARG A 14 -15.45 -5.79 -1.30
C ARG A 14 -16.52 -5.67 -2.36
N PHE A 15 -17.59 -6.46 -2.28
CA PHE A 15 -18.72 -6.30 -3.18
C PHE A 15 -19.55 -5.07 -2.79
N CYS A 16 -19.73 -4.13 -3.73
CA CYS A 16 -20.40 -2.85 -3.48
C CYS A 16 -21.89 -2.85 -3.82
N ASN A 17 -22.44 -3.97 -4.30
CA ASN A 17 -23.86 -4.10 -4.67
C ASN A 17 -24.35 -2.99 -5.63
N ARG A 18 -23.50 -2.62 -6.59
CA ARG A 18 -23.76 -1.62 -7.64
C ARG A 18 -22.90 -1.93 -8.86
N GLY A 19 -23.14 -1.25 -9.98
CA GLY A 19 -22.52 -1.57 -11.26
C GLY A 19 -23.32 -2.63 -12.02
N GLY A 20 -22.70 -3.31 -12.98
CA GLY A 20 -23.34 -4.30 -13.83
C GLY A 20 -24.11 -3.67 -14.99
N TRP A 21 -24.07 -4.28 -16.16
CA TRP A 21 -24.94 -3.90 -17.27
C TRP A 21 -26.28 -4.63 -17.11
N ASP A 22 -27.39 -3.96 -17.41
CA ASP A 22 -28.73 -4.56 -17.47
C ASP A 22 -29.14 -5.44 -16.26
N GLY A 23 -28.87 -4.97 -15.03
CA GLY A 23 -29.28 -5.67 -13.80
C GLY A 23 -28.36 -6.82 -13.36
N GLU A 24 -27.17 -6.97 -13.97
CA GLU A 24 -26.16 -7.96 -13.53
C GLU A 24 -25.81 -7.87 -12.04
N TYR A 25 -25.88 -6.68 -11.42
CA TYR A 25 -25.67 -6.54 -9.98
C TYR A 25 -26.76 -7.22 -9.14
N GLU A 26 -28.00 -7.30 -9.63
CA GLU A 26 -29.10 -7.98 -8.93
C GLU A 26 -28.89 -9.48 -8.92
N GLN A 27 -28.37 -10.03 -10.03
CA GLN A 27 -27.97 -11.43 -10.11
C GLN A 27 -26.78 -11.70 -9.19
N ALA A 28 -25.77 -10.83 -9.20
CA ALA A 28 -24.64 -10.93 -8.28
C ALA A 28 -25.09 -10.85 -6.82
N ALA A 29 -26.06 -10.01 -6.48
CA ALA A 29 -26.59 -9.85 -5.12
C ALA A 29 -27.37 -11.07 -4.60
N GLN A 30 -27.78 -11.99 -5.47
CA GLN A 30 -28.34 -13.29 -5.06
C GLN A 30 -27.27 -14.24 -4.52
N ILE A 31 -26.00 -14.02 -4.90
CA ILE A 31 -24.87 -14.90 -4.62
C ILE A 31 -23.91 -14.25 -3.62
N LEU A 32 -23.60 -12.97 -3.82
CA LEU A 32 -22.68 -12.15 -3.05
C LEU A 32 -23.45 -11.25 -2.08
N LYS A 33 -22.91 -11.08 -0.87
CA LYS A 33 -23.45 -10.16 0.13
C LYS A 33 -22.77 -8.82 0.03
N HIS A 34 -23.58 -7.76 0.04
CA HIS A 34 -23.08 -6.39 0.07
C HIS A 34 -22.14 -6.17 1.26
N GLY A 35 -20.97 -5.58 1.00
CA GLY A 35 -19.96 -5.27 2.02
C GLY A 35 -19.06 -6.44 2.42
N GLU A 36 -19.35 -7.65 1.96
CA GLU A 36 -18.52 -8.83 2.22
C GLU A 36 -17.25 -8.81 1.37
N VAL A 37 -16.18 -9.40 1.92
CA VAL A 37 -14.85 -9.46 1.33
C VAL A 37 -14.64 -10.79 0.65
N TYR A 38 -14.19 -10.75 -0.59
CA TYR A 38 -13.91 -11.89 -1.44
C TYR A 38 -12.48 -11.84 -1.97
N VAL A 39 -11.95 -12.98 -2.39
CA VAL A 39 -10.60 -13.09 -2.95
C VAL A 39 -10.68 -13.26 -4.46
N VAL A 40 -9.99 -12.42 -5.21
CA VAL A 40 -9.91 -12.49 -6.67
C VAL A 40 -9.10 -13.73 -7.09
N ARG A 41 -9.72 -14.65 -7.81
CA ARG A 41 -9.05 -15.81 -8.43
C ARG A 41 -8.36 -15.43 -9.74
N ARG A 42 -9.04 -14.65 -10.58
CA ARG A 42 -8.55 -14.11 -11.86
C ARG A 42 -9.52 -13.05 -12.39
N ILE A 43 -9.05 -12.25 -13.34
CA ILE A 43 -9.88 -11.34 -14.13
C ILE A 43 -9.71 -11.71 -15.61
N ASN A 44 -10.82 -11.82 -16.31
CA ASN A 44 -10.82 -11.91 -17.77
C ASN A 44 -11.34 -10.58 -18.33
N VAL A 45 -10.56 -9.97 -19.21
CA VAL A 45 -10.93 -8.72 -19.89
C VAL A 45 -11.26 -9.06 -21.33
N TYR A 46 -12.46 -8.67 -21.77
CA TYR A 46 -12.95 -8.82 -23.13
C TYR A 46 -13.13 -7.44 -23.77
N GLN A 47 -13.47 -7.40 -25.06
CA GLN A 47 -13.55 -6.14 -25.82
C GLN A 47 -14.56 -5.13 -25.25
N SER A 48 -15.65 -5.62 -24.64
CA SER A 48 -16.72 -4.77 -24.08
C SER A 48 -17.19 -5.22 -22.70
N SER A 49 -16.44 -6.08 -22.01
CA SER A 49 -16.82 -6.61 -20.70
C SER A 49 -15.59 -7.03 -19.89
N SER A 50 -15.77 -7.19 -18.59
CA SER A 50 -14.73 -7.68 -17.68
C SER A 50 -15.36 -8.55 -16.63
N GLU A 51 -14.88 -9.78 -16.52
CA GLU A 51 -15.39 -10.77 -15.56
C GLU A 51 -14.39 -10.97 -14.44
N VAL A 52 -14.84 -10.73 -13.21
CA VAL A 52 -14.08 -11.01 -11.99
C VAL A 52 -14.48 -12.38 -11.49
N PHE A 53 -13.52 -13.31 -11.40
CA PHE A 53 -13.75 -14.61 -10.80
C PHE A 53 -13.25 -14.60 -9.36
N LEU A 54 -14.08 -15.04 -8.41
CA LEU A 54 -13.77 -15.08 -6.99
C LEU A 54 -13.47 -16.50 -6.50
N GLU A 55 -12.67 -16.65 -5.45
CA GLU A 55 -12.46 -17.94 -4.80
C GLU A 55 -13.75 -18.44 -4.14
N GLY A 56 -14.04 -19.74 -4.27
CA GLY A 56 -15.29 -20.34 -3.77
C GLY A 56 -16.47 -20.26 -4.74
N PHE A 57 -16.34 -19.52 -5.84
CA PHE A 57 -17.40 -19.36 -6.85
C PHE A 57 -17.00 -19.94 -8.21
N LYS A 58 -17.98 -20.46 -8.94
CA LYS A 58 -17.77 -21.02 -10.28
C LYS A 58 -17.96 -19.96 -11.36
N GLU A 59 -18.95 -19.09 -11.18
CA GLU A 59 -19.24 -18.00 -12.10
C GLU A 59 -18.22 -16.86 -12.04
N GLY A 60 -18.14 -16.11 -13.14
CA GLY A 60 -17.51 -14.78 -13.17
C GLY A 60 -18.58 -13.72 -12.99
N PHE A 61 -18.24 -12.63 -12.32
CA PHE A 61 -19.13 -11.51 -12.12
C PHE A 61 -18.76 -10.40 -13.09
N ASN A 62 -19.59 -10.21 -14.11
CA ASN A 62 -19.35 -9.21 -15.15
C ASN A 62 -19.78 -7.83 -14.68
N SER A 63 -18.93 -6.82 -14.91
CA SER A 63 -19.24 -5.39 -14.79
C SER A 63 -19.77 -4.90 -13.43
N VAL A 64 -19.94 -5.76 -12.44
CA VAL A 64 -20.33 -5.40 -11.08
C VAL A 64 -19.16 -4.74 -10.35
N LEU A 65 -19.48 -3.76 -9.50
CA LEU A 65 -18.45 -3.00 -8.82
C LEU A 65 -17.94 -3.75 -7.59
N PHE A 66 -16.63 -3.95 -7.61
CA PHE A 66 -15.85 -4.29 -6.44
C PHE A 66 -14.97 -3.11 -6.05
N GLU A 67 -14.72 -2.94 -4.75
CA GLU A 67 -13.74 -2.00 -4.23
C GLU A 67 -12.57 -2.77 -3.61
N ASP A 68 -11.37 -2.21 -3.70
CA ASP A 68 -10.21 -2.76 -3.01
C ASP A 68 -10.48 -2.81 -1.50
N VAL A 69 -10.26 -3.97 -0.88
CA VAL A 69 -10.20 -4.04 0.58
C VAL A 69 -8.78 -3.75 0.96
N TYR A 70 -8.59 -2.51 1.38
CA TYR A 70 -7.38 -2.06 2.06
C TYR A 70 -7.12 -2.93 3.29
N GLU A 71 -6.17 -3.85 3.15
CA GLU A 71 -5.84 -4.85 4.18
C GLU A 71 -5.03 -4.19 5.29
N VAL A 72 -5.66 -4.01 6.46
CA VAL A 72 -4.89 -3.91 7.70
C VAL A 72 -4.54 -5.34 8.12
N GLU A 73 -3.29 -5.73 7.90
CA GLU A 73 -2.77 -7.05 8.28
C GLU A 73 -1.63 -6.87 9.28
N HIS A 74 -1.67 -7.58 10.41
CA HIS A 74 -0.65 -7.45 11.47
C HIS A 74 -0.39 -6.00 11.93
N ARG A 75 -1.44 -5.16 11.97
CA ARG A 75 -1.41 -3.72 12.28
C ARG A 75 -0.74 -2.83 11.22
N ILE A 76 -0.47 -3.36 10.04
CA ILE A 76 0.09 -2.64 8.91
C ILE A 76 -1.03 -2.34 7.92
N ASP A 77 -1.29 -1.07 7.64
CA ASP A 77 -2.32 -0.63 6.70
C ASP A 77 -1.77 -0.62 5.27
N TYR A 78 -1.73 -1.79 4.64
CA TYR A 78 -1.24 -1.95 3.27
C TYR A 78 -2.08 -1.20 2.25
N GLY A 79 -3.34 -0.92 2.57
CA GLY A 79 -4.17 -0.16 1.68
C GLY A 79 -3.82 1.32 1.66
N ARG A 80 -3.62 1.92 2.83
CA ARG A 80 -3.13 3.29 2.92
C ARG A 80 -1.76 3.48 2.27
N ILE A 81 -0.88 2.49 2.42
CA ILE A 81 0.41 2.47 1.71
C ILE A 81 0.17 2.52 0.20
N ARG A 82 -0.68 1.63 -0.33
CA ARG A 82 -0.99 1.57 -1.77
C ARG A 82 -1.61 2.85 -2.30
N GLU A 83 -2.52 3.47 -1.56
CA GLU A 83 -3.15 4.76 -1.92
C GLU A 83 -2.13 5.89 -2.07
N LEU A 84 -1.15 5.95 -1.17
CA LEU A 84 -0.15 7.01 -1.16
C LEU A 84 1.02 6.74 -2.11
N THR A 85 1.16 5.50 -2.57
CA THR A 85 2.31 5.04 -3.36
C THR A 85 1.84 4.30 -4.61
N ASN A 86 2.10 3.00 -4.71
CA ASN A 86 1.67 2.13 -5.79
C ASN A 86 1.65 0.65 -5.36
N VAL A 87 1.18 -0.21 -6.26
CA VAL A 87 1.13 -1.67 -6.04
C VAL A 87 2.53 -2.27 -5.88
N PRO A 88 3.53 -2.00 -6.76
CA PRO A 88 4.89 -2.53 -6.60
C PRO A 88 5.52 -2.28 -5.22
N PHE A 89 5.46 -1.06 -4.71
CA PHE A 89 6.01 -0.72 -3.40
C PHE A 89 5.27 -1.41 -2.25
N THR A 90 3.94 -1.51 -2.35
CA THR A 90 3.14 -2.23 -1.34
C THR A 90 3.55 -3.72 -1.26
N GLU A 91 3.73 -4.36 -2.41
CA GLU A 91 4.19 -5.76 -2.46
C GLU A 91 5.64 -5.91 -2.00
N PHE A 92 6.51 -4.93 -2.31
CA PHE A 92 7.88 -4.88 -1.80
C PHE A 92 7.92 -4.87 -0.26
N ILE A 93 7.10 -4.05 0.39
CA ILE A 93 6.97 -4.05 1.86
C ILE A 93 6.48 -5.41 2.37
N LYS A 94 5.41 -5.96 1.76
CA LYS A 94 4.88 -7.28 2.15
C LYS A 94 5.96 -8.35 2.11
N GLN A 95 6.75 -8.41 1.05
CA GLN A 95 7.81 -9.41 0.88
C GLN A 95 8.90 -9.29 1.95
N HIS A 96 9.34 -8.07 2.27
CA HIS A 96 10.39 -7.84 3.27
C HIS A 96 9.90 -8.08 4.71
N LEU A 97 8.63 -7.82 4.97
CA LEU A 97 8.05 -8.01 6.30
C LEU A 97 7.53 -9.42 6.54
N LYS A 98 7.16 -10.16 5.50
CA LYS A 98 6.58 -11.51 5.61
C LYS A 98 7.37 -12.44 6.54
N PRO A 99 8.72 -12.56 6.46
CA PRO A 99 9.47 -13.39 7.39
C PRO A 99 9.29 -12.94 8.84
N THR A 100 9.42 -11.64 9.10
CA THR A 100 9.35 -11.06 10.46
C THR A 100 7.95 -11.18 11.06
N VAL A 101 6.92 -10.93 10.26
CA VAL A 101 5.50 -10.98 10.62
C VAL A 101 5.06 -12.39 11.03
N ILE A 102 5.59 -13.43 10.38
CA ILE A 102 5.33 -14.83 10.74
C ILE A 102 5.78 -15.13 12.18
N TRP A 103 6.85 -14.49 12.65
CA TRP A 103 7.42 -14.73 13.98
C TRP A 103 6.96 -13.71 15.02
N ARG A 104 6.58 -12.49 14.61
CA ARG A 104 6.32 -11.34 15.49
C ARG A 104 5.22 -10.46 14.91
N ASN A 105 4.21 -10.13 15.70
CA ASN A 105 3.28 -9.05 15.33
C ASN A 105 4.01 -7.70 15.37
N ALA A 106 3.65 -6.78 14.47
CA ALA A 106 4.16 -5.41 14.54
C ALA A 106 3.67 -4.74 15.84
N GLU A 107 4.58 -4.07 16.53
CA GLU A 107 4.28 -3.26 17.71
C GLU A 107 3.60 -1.96 17.28
N HIS A 108 4.21 -1.29 16.29
CA HIS A 108 3.77 -0.04 15.70
C HIS A 108 3.95 -0.04 14.18
N CYS A 109 3.03 0.63 13.48
CA CYS A 109 3.15 0.96 12.07
C CYS A 109 2.77 2.44 11.89
N PHE A 110 3.66 3.23 11.30
CA PHE A 110 3.38 4.64 10.96
C PHE A 110 3.59 4.87 9.48
N ILE A 111 2.68 5.61 8.87
CA ILE A 111 2.78 6.08 7.48
C ILE A 111 2.83 7.60 7.54
N SER A 112 3.90 8.18 7.01
CA SER A 112 4.15 9.63 7.02
C SER A 112 4.45 10.11 5.61
N ILE A 113 4.17 11.38 5.33
CA ILE A 113 4.51 12.04 4.07
C ILE A 113 5.48 13.15 4.43
N ASP A 114 6.64 13.13 3.79
CA ASP A 114 7.67 14.15 3.85
C ASP A 114 7.50 15.04 2.62
N ASP A 115 6.90 16.21 2.81
CA ASP A 115 6.70 17.21 1.76
C ASP A 115 7.77 18.31 1.82
N PHE A 116 8.85 18.08 2.59
CA PHE A 116 9.98 18.99 2.81
C PHE A 116 9.61 20.39 3.33
N GLN A 117 8.32 20.65 3.63
CA GLN A 117 7.77 21.94 4.06
C GLN A 117 8.28 23.14 3.24
N CYS A 118 8.57 22.94 1.95
CA CYS A 118 8.97 24.04 1.09
C CYS A 118 7.76 24.93 0.80
N ASP A 119 7.88 26.23 1.11
CA ASP A 119 6.89 27.21 0.68
C ASP A 119 7.00 27.36 -0.85
N PRO A 120 5.99 26.98 -1.64
CA PRO A 120 6.04 27.09 -3.10
C PRO A 120 6.10 28.54 -3.59
N PHE A 121 5.95 29.52 -2.70
CA PHE A 121 6.08 30.95 -2.98
C PHE A 121 7.39 31.55 -2.48
N ASP A 122 8.29 30.75 -1.89
CA ASP A 122 9.63 31.21 -1.52
C ASP A 122 10.51 31.30 -2.78
N PRO A 123 10.93 32.51 -3.20
CA PRO A 123 11.75 32.69 -4.38
C PRO A 123 13.18 32.13 -4.24
N GLU A 124 13.61 31.70 -3.05
CA GLU A 124 14.90 31.03 -2.82
C GLU A 124 14.84 29.51 -3.08
N VAL A 125 13.64 28.94 -3.26
CA VAL A 125 13.47 27.50 -3.55
C VAL A 125 13.46 27.28 -5.06
N GLU A 126 14.62 26.92 -5.62
CA GLU A 126 14.78 26.67 -7.07
C GLU A 126 14.14 25.35 -7.53
N GLU A 127 14.05 24.35 -6.64
CA GLU A 127 13.44 23.04 -6.92
C GLU A 127 12.57 22.59 -5.73
N ILE A 128 11.31 22.24 -6.00
CA ILE A 128 10.43 21.63 -5.01
C ILE A 128 10.71 20.12 -5.06
N ASP A 129 11.29 19.58 -3.98
CA ASP A 129 11.50 18.14 -3.86
C ASP A 129 10.16 17.40 -3.90
N ASP A 130 10.11 16.33 -4.68
CA ASP A 130 8.94 15.46 -4.73
C ASP A 130 8.67 14.83 -3.35
N PRO A 131 7.40 14.78 -2.89
CA PRO A 131 7.07 14.17 -1.62
C PRO A 131 7.61 12.74 -1.46
N VAL A 132 8.05 12.42 -0.25
CA VAL A 132 8.50 11.07 0.09
C VAL A 132 7.53 10.45 1.09
N VAL A 133 6.93 9.32 0.71
CA VAL A 133 6.12 8.52 1.61
C VAL A 133 7.02 7.60 2.41
N VAL A 134 6.90 7.63 3.73
CA VAL A 134 7.67 6.80 4.65
C VAL A 134 6.77 5.86 5.41
N VAL A 135 7.15 4.58 5.44
CA VAL A 135 6.47 3.54 6.20
C VAL A 135 7.42 2.99 7.23
N ASP A 136 7.15 3.25 8.49
CA ASP A 136 7.89 2.73 9.63
C ASP A 136 7.13 1.54 10.23
N VAL A 137 7.75 0.36 10.28
CA VAL A 137 7.18 -0.84 10.89
C VAL A 137 8.10 -1.39 11.97
N LYS A 138 7.63 -1.31 13.21
CA LYS A 138 8.38 -1.71 14.40
C LYS A 138 8.02 -3.13 14.82
N PHE A 139 9.04 -3.96 15.01
CA PHE A 139 8.94 -5.24 15.69
C PHE A 139 9.89 -5.24 16.89
N SER A 140 9.72 -6.19 17.82
CA SER A 140 10.67 -6.35 18.92
C SER A 140 12.11 -6.44 18.38
N GLY A 141 13.02 -5.58 18.87
CA GLY A 141 14.43 -5.55 18.47
C GLY A 141 14.78 -4.93 17.11
N VAL A 142 13.80 -4.56 16.26
CA VAL A 142 14.08 -4.03 14.91
C VAL A 142 13.02 -3.06 14.41
N LEU A 143 13.44 -2.02 13.70
CA LEU A 143 12.58 -1.10 12.97
C LEU A 143 12.90 -1.21 11.48
N TYR A 144 11.88 -1.44 10.67
CA TYR A 144 11.97 -1.29 9.22
C TYR A 144 11.45 0.08 8.85
N THR A 145 12.22 0.84 8.06
CA THR A 145 11.82 2.13 7.53
C THR A 145 11.91 2.03 6.01
N PHE A 146 10.75 1.97 5.36
CA PHE A 146 10.62 1.97 3.90
C PHE A 146 10.33 3.39 3.42
N TRP A 147 10.86 3.77 2.26
CA TRP A 147 10.58 5.07 1.67
C TRP A 147 10.24 4.94 0.19
N TYR A 148 9.42 5.87 -0.31
CA TYR A 148 8.97 5.94 -1.69
C TYR A 148 8.91 7.39 -2.14
N ASN A 149 9.70 7.77 -3.14
CA ASN A 149 9.68 9.11 -3.73
C ASN A 149 8.60 9.17 -4.82
N THR A 150 7.65 10.10 -4.68
CA THR A 150 6.44 10.11 -5.52
C THR A 150 6.66 10.56 -6.96
N GLY A 151 7.67 11.39 -7.24
CA GLY A 151 7.93 11.86 -8.60
C GLY A 151 8.89 10.97 -9.39
N THR A 152 9.90 10.41 -8.74
CA THR A 152 10.86 9.49 -9.38
C THR A 152 10.41 8.03 -9.39
N TYR A 153 9.38 7.68 -8.60
CA TYR A 153 8.88 6.32 -8.40
C TYR A 153 9.92 5.35 -7.80
N ARG A 154 11.03 5.88 -7.26
CA ARG A 154 12.09 5.10 -6.60
C ARG A 154 11.72 4.81 -5.16
N TYR A 155 12.14 3.65 -4.67
CA TYR A 155 11.92 3.22 -3.30
C TYR A 155 13.02 2.28 -2.81
N ASP A 156 13.23 2.29 -1.51
CA ASP A 156 14.12 1.36 -0.81
C ASP A 156 13.70 1.25 0.67
N TYR A 157 14.50 0.55 1.47
CA TYR A 157 14.29 0.41 2.90
C TYR A 157 15.58 0.36 3.69
N SER A 158 15.48 0.60 4.99
CA SER A 158 16.56 0.42 5.94
C SER A 158 16.07 -0.33 7.16
N MET A 159 16.96 -1.13 7.75
CA MET A 159 16.71 -1.83 9.00
C MET A 159 17.53 -1.19 10.12
N LEU A 160 16.84 -0.69 11.12
CA LEU A 160 17.45 -0.01 12.28
C LEU A 160 17.31 -0.90 13.51
N GLY A 161 18.42 -1.12 14.22
CA GLY A 161 18.45 -1.84 15.48
C GLY A 161 18.23 -0.94 16.69
N GLU A 162 18.24 -1.56 17.88
CA GLU A 162 18.12 -0.87 19.18
C GLU A 162 19.24 0.14 19.46
N ASN A 163 20.38 -0.02 18.80
CA ASN A 163 21.57 0.80 19.00
C ASN A 163 21.53 2.05 18.10
N VAL A 164 20.75 3.04 18.57
CA VAL A 164 20.89 4.49 18.33
C VAL A 164 20.47 5.03 16.95
N VAL A 165 19.16 5.12 16.71
CA VAL A 165 18.59 6.15 15.82
C VAL A 165 17.45 6.86 16.55
N ASN A 166 17.43 8.20 16.54
CA ASN A 166 16.38 9.01 17.17
C ASN A 166 14.96 8.58 16.73
N ARG A 167 14.82 8.15 15.46
CA ARG A 167 13.61 7.56 14.87
C ARG A 167 13.16 6.28 15.58
N TYR A 168 14.07 5.34 15.85
CA TYR A 168 13.79 4.10 16.59
C TYR A 168 13.27 4.40 18.00
N LEU A 169 13.94 5.29 18.73
CA LEU A 169 13.56 5.66 20.09
C LEU A 169 12.21 6.41 20.14
N ALA A 170 11.94 7.28 19.17
CA ALA A 170 10.66 7.98 19.06
C ALA A 170 9.51 6.99 18.84
N ILE A 171 9.65 6.09 17.86
CA ILE A 171 8.63 5.10 17.51
C ILE A 171 8.41 4.10 18.65
N THR A 172 9.47 3.68 19.34
CA THR A 172 9.37 2.78 20.51
C THR A 172 8.56 3.40 21.64
N LYS A 173 8.58 4.73 21.77
CA LYS A 173 7.74 5.48 22.72
C LYS A 173 6.34 5.78 22.19
N GLY A 174 5.98 5.28 21.01
CA GLY A 174 4.71 5.54 20.33
C GLY A 174 4.60 6.93 19.71
N HIS A 175 5.71 7.67 19.61
CA HIS A 175 5.73 9.00 18.98
C HIS A 175 6.02 8.89 17.49
N ARG A 176 5.39 9.77 16.72
CA ARG A 176 5.73 9.96 15.31
C ARG A 176 7.09 10.67 15.22
N PRO A 177 8.06 10.14 14.45
CA PRO A 177 9.34 10.80 14.28
C PRO A 177 9.19 12.07 13.42
N TYR A 178 10.04 13.07 13.68
CA TYR A 178 10.19 14.21 12.78
C TYR A 178 10.92 13.77 11.50
N LEU A 179 10.43 14.25 10.35
CA LEU A 179 11.06 14.10 9.04
C LEU A 179 11.97 15.33 8.77
N PRO A 180 13.08 15.21 8.01
CA PRO A 180 13.64 14.02 7.37
C PRO A 180 14.64 13.31 8.32
N GLY A 181 14.15 12.41 9.18
CA GLY A 181 14.98 11.65 10.11
C GLY A 181 15.69 10.46 9.46
N ILE A 182 16.62 10.76 8.56
CA ILE A 182 17.65 9.91 7.90
C ILE A 182 17.13 8.84 6.93
N TYR A 183 17.12 9.19 5.64
CA TYR A 183 17.20 8.26 4.51
C TYR A 183 18.68 8.16 4.12
N THR A 184 19.35 7.04 4.39
CA THR A 184 20.65 6.83 3.74
C THR A 184 20.38 6.35 2.32
N TYR A 185 20.27 7.29 1.39
CA TYR A 185 20.52 7.00 -0.02
C TYR A 185 22.00 6.71 -0.14
N SER A 186 22.41 5.45 -0.30
CA SER A 186 23.75 5.17 -0.80
C SER A 186 23.77 5.65 -2.26
N PRO A 187 24.54 6.68 -2.62
CA PRO A 187 24.70 7.02 -4.02
C PRO A 187 25.40 5.82 -4.67
N SER A 188 24.71 5.15 -5.59
CA SER A 188 25.43 4.40 -6.62
C SER A 188 26.27 5.41 -7.37
N GLU A 189 27.58 5.24 -7.25
CA GLU A 189 28.65 5.93 -7.96
C GLU A 189 28.23 6.40 -9.36
N GLU A 190 27.95 7.69 -9.51
CA GLU A 190 28.12 8.42 -10.75
C GLU A 190 29.10 9.54 -10.47
N GLU A 191 30.39 9.22 -10.58
CA GLU A 191 31.43 10.12 -11.09
C GLU A 191 32.69 9.27 -11.35
N SER A 192 32.90 8.93 -12.61
CA SER A 192 34.17 8.46 -13.18
C SER A 192 34.41 9.17 -14.50
#